data_AF-A0A1I6KEG5-F1
#
_entry.id   AF-A0A1I6KEG5-F1
#
_cell.length_a   1.000
_cell.length_b   1.000
_cell.length_c   1.000
_cell.angle_alpha   90.00
_cell.angle_beta   90.00
_cell.angle_gamma   90.00
#
_symmetry.space_group_name_H-M   'P 1'
#
loop_
_entity.id
_entity.type
_entity.pdbx_description
1 polymer ?
#
loop_
_entity_poly.entity_id
_entity_poly.type
_entity_poly.pdbx_seq_one_letter_code
_entity_poly.pdbx_strand_id
1 'polypeptide(L)'
;MSSKILGSDERNGLIAVEMTHTRETLTGLARMQCDLFRVKEQVLRVVISLALIGFGTVSMPNWWSYLLLAVGGCHLTAKYVSANHSANKLIDAIEASGRGYPSTRLEFYKDGFAVFSLPDHAKEAGPISYEEIRAVGEDSRNYYIFRDERGGWVVPRDVLDDREKEWRERIETGTGKRIHTPKIPGKELAVRLHNRR
;
A
#
# COMPACT_ATOMS: atom_id res chain seq x y z
N MET A 1 -13.16 1.85 16.84
CA MET A 1 -12.64 2.71 15.75
C MET A 1 -13.55 3.91 15.69
N SER A 2 -13.02 5.13 15.86
CA SER A 2 -13.81 6.37 15.84
C SER A 2 -13.13 7.35 14.90
N SER A 3 -13.27 7.13 13.60
CA SER A 3 -13.00 8.11 12.56
C SER A 3 -14.20 9.06 12.50
N LYS A 4 -13.95 10.38 12.53
CA LYS A 4 -14.98 11.41 12.39
C LYS A 4 -14.72 12.18 11.11
N ILE A 5 -15.74 12.30 10.26
CA ILE A 5 -15.75 13.29 9.19
C ILE A 5 -16.02 14.64 9.86
N LEU A 6 -15.03 15.53 9.93
CA LEU A 6 -15.29 16.91 10.30
C LEU A 6 -15.90 17.64 9.09
N GLY A 7 -17.01 18.31 9.35
CA GLY A 7 -17.94 18.93 8.39
C GLY A 7 -17.33 19.47 7.10
N SER A 8 -18.00 19.16 6.00
CA SER A 8 -17.84 19.77 4.69
C SER A 8 -18.16 21.27 4.75
N ASP A 9 -17.18 22.13 4.47
CA ASP A 9 -17.50 23.44 3.89
C ASP A 9 -17.83 23.18 2.42
N GLU A 10 -19.12 23.00 2.14
CA GLU A 10 -19.70 22.66 0.83
C GLU A 10 -19.37 23.66 -0.28
N ARG A 11 -18.68 24.76 0.04
CA ARG A 11 -18.32 25.79 -0.94
C ARG A 11 -17.12 25.46 -1.82
N ASN A 12 -16.34 24.39 -1.54
CA ASN A 12 -15.11 24.06 -2.28
C ASN A 12 -14.83 22.57 -2.62
N GLY A 13 -15.75 21.64 -2.35
CA GLY A 13 -15.54 20.21 -2.68
C GLY A 13 -14.46 19.52 -1.83
N LEU A 14 -14.23 20.00 -0.61
CA LEU A 14 -13.22 19.50 0.32
C LEU A 14 -13.56 18.08 0.83
N ILE A 15 -12.66 17.13 0.66
CA ILE A 15 -12.73 15.81 1.31
C ILE A 15 -11.67 15.79 2.40
N ALA A 16 -12.07 15.88 3.66
CA ALA A 16 -11.17 15.70 4.80
C ALA A 16 -11.24 14.25 5.30
N VAL A 17 -10.07 13.64 5.53
CA VAL A 17 -9.91 12.28 6.04
C VAL A 17 -8.96 12.33 7.22
N GLU A 18 -9.40 11.81 8.36
CA GLU A 18 -8.54 11.61 9.53
C GLU A 18 -8.21 10.13 9.68
N MET A 19 -6.94 9.84 9.92
CA MET A 19 -6.41 8.50 10.00
C MET A 19 -5.43 8.38 11.16
N THR A 20 -5.61 7.35 11.99
CA THR A 20 -4.63 6.95 12.99
C THR A 20 -3.97 5.67 12.52
N HIS A 21 -2.65 5.67 12.41
CA HIS A 21 -1.93 4.48 12.00
C HIS A 21 -2.15 3.34 13.00
N THR A 22 -2.15 2.13 12.47
CA THR A 22 -2.06 0.88 13.22
C THR A 22 -0.96 0.02 12.62
N ARG A 23 -0.61 -1.05 13.33
CA ARG A 23 0.28 -2.12 12.83
C ARG A 23 -0.10 -2.57 11.42
N GLU A 24 -1.39 -2.83 11.18
CA GLU A 24 -1.89 -3.30 9.89
C GLU A 24 -1.68 -2.26 8.78
N THR A 25 -1.93 -0.98 9.08
CA THR A 25 -1.85 0.09 8.09
C THR A 25 -0.40 0.41 7.71
N LEU A 26 0.53 0.37 8.67
CA LEU A 26 1.96 0.54 8.41
C LEU A 26 2.55 -0.64 7.64
N THR A 27 2.14 -1.86 8.00
CA THR A 27 2.51 -3.07 7.25
C THR A 27 1.95 -3.02 5.82
N GLY A 28 0.68 -2.61 5.67
CA GLY A 28 0.01 -2.43 4.38
C GLY A 28 0.72 -1.41 3.50
N LEU A 29 1.08 -0.25 4.08
CA LEU A 29 1.83 0.81 3.40
C LEU A 29 3.18 0.28 2.87
N ALA A 30 3.96 -0.41 3.70
CA ALA A 30 5.26 -0.98 3.32
C ALA A 30 5.14 -2.04 2.21
N ARG A 31 4.09 -2.88 2.27
CA ARG A 31 3.80 -3.86 1.21
C ARG A 31 3.43 -3.18 -0.10
N MET A 32 2.58 -2.15 -0.04
CA MET A 32 2.16 -1.40 -1.22
C MET A 32 3.34 -0.66 -1.87
N GLN A 33 4.25 -0.09 -1.07
CA GLN A 33 5.51 0.47 -1.58
C GLN A 33 6.31 -0.58 -2.35
N CYS A 34 6.43 -1.79 -1.81
CA CYS A 34 7.13 -2.89 -2.50
C CYS A 34 6.44 -3.28 -3.80
N ASP A 35 5.11 -3.26 -3.86
CA ASP A 35 4.33 -3.60 -5.05
C ASP A 35 4.45 -2.54 -6.15
N LEU A 36 4.47 -1.26 -5.78
CA LEU A 36 4.52 -0.15 -6.72
C LEU A 36 5.93 0.15 -7.25
N PHE A 37 6.93 0.13 -6.38
CA PHE A 37 8.26 0.67 -6.72
C PHE A 37 9.32 -0.39 -6.99
N ARG A 38 9.17 -1.60 -6.47
CA ARG A 38 10.19 -2.67 -6.59
C ARG A 38 9.88 -3.68 -7.70
N VAL A 39 9.08 -3.31 -8.70
CA VAL A 39 8.64 -4.20 -9.79
C VAL A 39 9.83 -4.89 -10.49
N LYS A 40 10.93 -4.16 -10.75
CA LYS A 40 12.13 -4.73 -11.37
C LYS A 40 12.74 -5.87 -10.54
N GLU A 41 12.86 -5.65 -9.23
CA GLU A 41 13.38 -6.65 -8.30
C GLU A 41 12.44 -7.84 -8.15
N GLN A 42 11.14 -7.61 -8.22
CA GLN A 42 10.14 -8.69 -8.24
C GLN A 42 10.28 -9.56 -9.48
N VAL A 43 10.43 -8.97 -10.66
CA VAL A 43 10.63 -9.71 -11.91
C VAL A 43 11.93 -10.51 -11.86
N LEU A 44 13.04 -9.89 -11.44
CA LEU A 44 14.33 -10.57 -11.30
C LEU A 44 14.25 -11.76 -10.33
N ARG A 45 13.57 -11.58 -9.19
CA ARG A 45 13.33 -12.64 -8.21
C ARG A 45 12.59 -13.83 -8.82
N VAL A 46 11.52 -13.58 -9.57
CA VAL A 46 10.75 -14.64 -10.23
C VAL A 46 11.63 -15.40 -11.24
N VAL A 47 12.40 -14.68 -12.06
CA VAL A 47 13.31 -15.29 -13.05
C VAL A 47 14.36 -16.18 -12.36
N ILE A 48 15.03 -15.67 -11.31
CA ILE A 48 16.02 -16.46 -10.55
C ILE A 48 15.37 -17.69 -9.91
N SER A 49 14.18 -17.53 -9.34
CA SER A 49 13.46 -18.64 -8.69
C SER A 49 13.10 -19.75 -9.68
N LEU A 50 12.60 -19.37 -10.87
CA LEU A 50 12.29 -20.31 -11.94
C LEU A 50 13.54 -20.99 -12.49
N ALA A 51 14.65 -20.26 -12.62
CA ALA A 51 15.93 -20.83 -13.04
C ALA A 51 16.44 -21.88 -12.03
N LEU A 52 16.38 -21.59 -10.73
CA LEU A 52 16.75 -22.53 -9.66
C LEU A 52 15.88 -23.79 -9.69
N ILE A 53 14.56 -23.63 -9.83
CA ILE A 53 13.61 -24.74 -9.89
C ILE A 53 13.84 -25.58 -11.16
N GLY A 54 13.99 -24.94 -12.32
CA GLY A 54 14.23 -25.61 -13.59
C GLY A 54 15.54 -26.39 -13.58
N PHE A 55 16.63 -25.76 -13.14
CA PHE A 55 17.95 -26.39 -13.05
C PHE A 55 17.97 -27.54 -12.03
N GLY A 56 17.30 -27.36 -10.88
CA GLY A 56 17.10 -28.44 -9.90
C GLY A 56 16.35 -29.63 -10.51
N THR A 57 15.28 -29.37 -11.27
CA THR A 57 14.47 -30.45 -11.88
C THR A 57 15.27 -31.28 -12.89
N VAL A 58 16.05 -30.63 -13.77
CA VAL A 58 16.89 -31.32 -14.76
C VAL A 58 18.03 -32.11 -14.11
N SER A 59 18.48 -31.68 -12.93
CA SER A 59 19.62 -32.27 -12.22
C SER A 59 19.25 -33.41 -11.25
N MET A 60 17.99 -33.85 -11.24
CA MET A 60 17.57 -34.98 -10.42
C MET A 60 18.23 -36.30 -10.91
N PRO A 61 18.60 -37.23 -9.99
CA PRO A 61 18.25 -37.26 -8.56
C PRO A 61 19.37 -36.76 -7.61
N ASN A 62 20.27 -35.88 -8.07
CA ASN A 62 21.38 -35.42 -7.22
C ASN A 62 20.87 -34.80 -5.90
N TRP A 63 21.51 -35.07 -4.76
CA TRP A 63 21.03 -34.58 -3.46
C TRP A 63 20.85 -33.04 -3.40
N TRP A 64 21.69 -32.28 -4.11
CA TRP A 64 21.62 -30.82 -4.17
C TRP A 64 20.47 -30.30 -5.04
N SER A 65 19.87 -31.12 -5.90
CA SER A 65 18.71 -30.71 -6.71
C SER A 65 17.49 -30.41 -5.83
N TYR A 66 17.31 -31.17 -4.76
CA TYR A 66 16.27 -30.93 -3.77
C TYR A 66 16.48 -29.61 -3.03
N LEU A 67 17.73 -29.23 -2.76
CA LEU A 67 18.04 -27.91 -2.16
C LEU A 67 17.68 -26.77 -3.11
N LEU A 68 18.00 -26.89 -4.40
CA LEU A 68 17.65 -25.85 -5.38
C LEU A 68 16.14 -25.66 -5.52
N LEU A 69 15.38 -26.76 -5.49
CA LEU A 69 13.92 -26.71 -5.50
C LEU A 69 13.36 -26.03 -4.25
N ALA A 70 13.88 -26.39 -3.07
CA ALA A 70 13.46 -25.78 -1.81
C ALA A 70 13.80 -24.29 -1.79
N VAL A 71 15.04 -23.91 -2.11
CA VAL A 71 15.49 -22.51 -2.15
C VAL A 71 14.70 -21.72 -3.20
N GLY A 72 14.53 -22.24 -4.41
CA GLY A 72 13.75 -21.59 -5.46
C GLY A 72 12.30 -21.36 -5.03
N GLY A 73 11.65 -22.35 -4.40
CA GLY A 73 10.29 -22.23 -3.88
C GLY A 73 10.16 -21.21 -2.73
N CYS A 74 11.06 -21.26 -1.75
CA CYS A 74 11.09 -20.28 -0.65
C CYS A 74 11.37 -18.87 -1.15
N HIS A 75 12.30 -18.70 -2.08
CA HIS A 75 12.66 -17.40 -2.63
C HIS A 75 11.49 -16.76 -3.42
N LEU A 76 10.72 -17.58 -4.14
CA LEU A 76 9.52 -17.14 -4.85
C LEU A 76 8.43 -16.63 -3.89
N THR A 77 8.27 -17.27 -2.73
CA THR A 77 7.24 -16.93 -1.73
C THR A 77 7.66 -15.80 -0.78
N ALA A 78 8.96 -15.53 -0.63
CA ALA A 78 9.52 -14.53 0.30
C ALA A 78 9.36 -13.05 -0.13
N LYS A 79 8.38 -12.73 -1.01
CA LYS A 79 8.21 -11.39 -1.62
C LYS A 79 8.21 -10.24 -0.61
N TYR A 80 7.42 -10.37 0.46
CA TYR A 80 7.18 -9.31 1.44
C TYR A 80 8.07 -9.37 2.68
N VAL A 81 9.03 -10.31 2.77
CA VAL A 81 9.84 -10.51 3.99
C VAL A 81 10.59 -9.23 4.37
N SER A 82 11.26 -8.59 3.41
CA SER A 82 11.98 -7.33 3.63
C SER A 82 11.04 -6.19 4.02
N ALA A 83 9.88 -6.07 3.38
CA ALA A 83 8.89 -5.03 3.68
C ALA A 83 8.34 -5.18 5.11
N ASN A 84 7.96 -6.40 5.47
CA ASN A 84 7.43 -6.72 6.79
C ASN A 84 8.49 -6.49 7.88
N HIS A 85 9.75 -6.84 7.63
CA HIS A 85 10.82 -6.62 8.60
C HIS A 85 11.02 -5.13 8.88
N SER A 86 11.10 -4.30 7.83
CA SER A 86 11.22 -2.84 7.99
C SER A 86 10.01 -2.22 8.69
N ALA A 87 8.79 -2.65 8.32
CA ALA A 87 7.57 -2.20 8.98
C ALA A 87 7.55 -2.58 10.47
N ASN A 88 7.86 -3.84 10.79
CA ASN A 88 7.89 -4.32 12.18
C ASN A 88 8.93 -3.54 13.00
N LYS A 89 10.12 -3.28 12.45
CA LYS A 89 11.12 -2.47 13.15
C LYS A 89 10.60 -1.07 13.50
N LEU A 90 9.86 -0.43 12.60
CA LEU A 90 9.24 0.87 12.87
C LEU A 90 8.11 0.77 13.90
N ILE A 91 7.26 -0.25 13.77
CA ILE A 91 6.17 -0.54 14.71
C ILE A 91 6.71 -0.79 16.11
N ASP A 92 7.73 -1.63 16.26
CA ASP A 92 8.35 -1.95 17.54
C ASP A 92 8.96 -0.70 18.19
N ALA A 93 9.57 0.19 17.39
CA ALA A 93 10.09 1.46 17.89
C ALA A 93 8.98 2.41 18.36
N ILE A 94 7.84 2.47 17.64
CA ILE A 94 6.66 3.26 18.03
C ILE A 94 6.06 2.71 19.32
N GLU A 95 5.85 1.40 19.40
CA GLU A 95 5.29 0.72 20.58
C GLU A 95 6.20 0.89 21.80
N ALA A 96 7.52 0.76 21.63
CA ALA A 96 8.51 0.98 22.69
C ALA A 96 8.55 2.43 23.19
N SER A 97 8.19 3.41 22.35
CA SER A 97 8.16 4.82 22.75
C SER A 97 7.00 5.17 23.68
N GLY A 98 5.95 4.35 23.72
CA GLY A 98 4.74 4.59 24.51
C GLY A 98 3.88 5.78 24.05
N ARG A 99 4.23 6.46 22.95
CA ARG A 99 3.56 7.68 22.47
C ARG A 99 2.30 7.44 21.64
N GLY A 100 1.93 6.17 21.43
CA GLY A 100 0.86 5.79 20.52
C GLY A 100 1.26 5.91 19.05
N TYR A 101 0.41 5.42 18.16
CA TYR A 101 0.64 5.52 16.73
C TYR A 101 0.39 6.94 16.21
N PRO A 102 1.16 7.39 15.20
CA PRO A 102 0.95 8.70 14.60
C PRO A 102 -0.42 8.79 13.92
N SER A 103 -1.02 9.97 13.98
CA SER A 103 -2.29 10.28 13.34
C SER A 103 -2.13 11.46 12.40
N THR A 104 -2.76 11.39 11.23
CA THR A 104 -2.69 12.40 10.19
C THR A 104 -4.08 12.76 9.70
N ARG A 105 -4.25 14.02 9.30
CA ARG A 105 -5.43 14.54 8.61
C ARG A 105 -5.03 14.94 7.20
N LEU A 106 -5.75 14.40 6.23
CA LEU A 106 -5.58 14.67 4.81
C LEU A 106 -6.75 15.51 4.33
N GLU A 107 -6.46 16.66 3.74
CA GLU A 107 -7.48 17.53 3.15
C GLU A 107 -7.28 17.59 1.64
N PHE A 108 -8.21 16.99 0.90
CA PHE A 108 -8.21 16.95 -0.55
C PHE A 108 -8.97 18.14 -1.12
N TYR A 109 -8.28 18.92 -1.94
CA TYR A 109 -8.80 20.03 -2.72
C TYR A 109 -8.88 19.63 -4.21
N LYS A 110 -9.30 20.57 -5.06
CA LYS A 110 -9.44 20.35 -6.50
C LYS A 110 -8.12 20.02 -7.20
N ASP A 111 -7.05 20.73 -6.85
CA ASP A 111 -5.76 20.66 -7.56
C ASP A 111 -4.66 19.93 -6.76
N GLY A 112 -4.98 19.43 -5.58
CA GLY A 112 -4.02 18.75 -4.71
C GLY A 112 -4.57 18.45 -3.33
N PHE A 113 -3.69 18.19 -2.37
CA PHE A 113 -4.06 17.94 -0.98
C PHE A 113 -3.02 18.47 0.01
N ALA A 114 -3.43 18.63 1.27
CA ALA A 114 -2.55 18.99 2.37
C ALA A 114 -2.60 17.92 3.46
N VAL A 115 -1.51 17.82 4.21
CA VAL A 115 -1.30 16.85 5.29
C VAL A 115 -1.05 17.61 6.58
N PHE A 116 -1.80 17.27 7.62
CA PHE A 116 -1.67 17.85 8.95
C PHE A 116 -1.41 16.73 9.96
N SER A 117 -0.43 16.90 10.83
CA SER A 117 -0.20 15.99 11.95
C SER A 117 -1.23 16.26 13.04
N LEU A 118 -1.77 15.20 13.63
CA LEU A 118 -2.66 15.28 14.80
C LEU A 118 -1.87 14.94 16.09
N PRO A 119 -2.22 15.54 17.25
CA PRO A 119 -3.38 16.40 17.50
C PRO A 119 -3.14 17.89 17.25
N ASP A 120 -1.90 18.32 17.03
CA ASP A 120 -1.55 19.75 16.98
C ASP A 120 -2.06 20.46 15.73
N HIS A 121 -2.63 19.72 14.77
CA HIS A 121 -3.03 20.19 13.44
C HIS A 121 -1.91 20.97 12.73
N ALA A 122 -0.67 20.70 13.11
CA ALA A 122 0.49 21.30 12.49
C ALA A 122 0.57 20.83 11.05
N LYS A 123 0.74 21.77 10.12
CA LYS A 123 0.87 21.45 8.70
C LYS A 123 2.17 20.67 8.48
N GLU A 124 2.02 19.38 8.19
CA GLU A 124 3.14 18.45 7.98
C GLU A 124 3.65 18.56 6.55
N ALA A 125 2.73 18.67 5.57
CA ALA A 125 3.07 18.84 4.17
C ALA A 125 1.96 19.56 3.39
N GLY A 126 2.36 20.32 2.37
CA GLY A 126 1.48 20.81 1.30
C GLY A 126 1.48 22.31 1.04
N PRO A 127 0.71 22.80 0.05
CA PRO A 127 -0.16 22.01 -0.84
C PRO A 127 0.67 21.09 -1.75
N ILE A 128 0.34 19.80 -1.79
CA ILE A 128 0.97 18.82 -2.69
C ILE A 128 0.08 18.74 -3.92
N SER A 129 0.62 19.09 -5.09
CA SER A 129 -0.11 18.94 -6.35
C SER A 129 -0.32 17.46 -6.66
N TYR A 130 -1.45 17.10 -7.27
CA TYR A 130 -1.66 15.74 -7.74
C TYR A 130 -0.63 15.30 -8.80
N GLU A 131 -0.01 16.25 -9.51
CA GLU A 131 1.08 15.99 -10.46
C GLU A 131 2.35 15.46 -9.77
N GLU A 132 2.56 15.81 -8.51
CA GLU A 132 3.71 15.34 -7.72
C GLU A 132 3.52 13.91 -7.21
N ILE A 133 2.32 13.36 -7.31
CA ILE A 133 2.07 11.97 -6.90
C ILE A 133 2.70 11.04 -7.90
N ARG A 134 3.59 10.17 -7.43
CA ARG A 134 4.31 9.21 -8.26
C ARG A 134 3.50 7.93 -8.48
N ALA A 135 2.79 7.46 -7.45
CA ALA A 135 1.97 6.27 -7.54
C ALA A 135 0.80 6.28 -6.55
N VAL A 136 -0.28 5.58 -6.92
CA VAL A 136 -1.43 5.34 -6.05
C VAL A 136 -1.76 3.85 -6.10
N GLY A 137 -2.05 3.26 -4.94
CA GLY A 137 -2.41 1.86 -4.82
C GLY A 137 -3.59 1.64 -3.89
N GLU A 138 -4.13 0.44 -3.89
CA GLU A 138 -5.26 0.07 -3.04
C GLU A 138 -5.17 -1.36 -2.53
N ASP A 139 -5.72 -1.60 -1.35
CA ASP A 139 -6.08 -2.95 -0.90
C ASP A 139 -7.57 -3.01 -0.52
N SER A 140 -8.00 -4.11 0.11
CA SER A 140 -9.40 -4.30 0.50
C SER A 140 -9.92 -3.32 1.56
N ARG A 141 -9.04 -2.57 2.25
CA ARG A 141 -9.40 -1.69 3.37
C ARG A 141 -8.96 -0.25 3.16
N ASN A 142 -7.88 -0.01 2.43
CA ASN A 142 -7.25 1.30 2.32
C ASN A 142 -6.85 1.63 0.89
N TYR A 143 -6.78 2.92 0.62
CA TYR A 143 -6.00 3.50 -0.47
C TYR A 143 -4.66 4.02 0.05
N TYR A 144 -3.68 4.05 -0.83
CA TYR A 144 -2.31 4.46 -0.55
C TYR A 144 -1.85 5.46 -1.60
N ILE A 145 -1.36 6.62 -1.17
CA ILE A 145 -0.83 7.67 -2.03
C ILE A 145 0.66 7.82 -1.77
N PHE A 146 1.48 7.78 -2.82
CA PHE A 146 2.93 7.91 -2.72
C PHE A 146 3.45 9.06 -3.56
N ARG A 147 4.11 10.00 -2.90
CA ARG A 147 4.90 11.05 -3.57
C ARG A 147 6.24 10.50 -4.05
N ASP A 148 6.84 9.61 -3.28
CA ASP A 148 8.10 8.96 -3.63
C ASP A 148 8.17 7.52 -3.07
N GLU A 149 9.36 6.91 -3.11
CA GLU A 149 9.60 5.53 -2.66
C GLU A 149 9.66 5.38 -1.12
N ARG A 150 9.72 6.49 -0.38
CA ARG A 150 9.96 6.53 1.07
C ARG A 150 8.74 7.01 1.84
N GLY A 151 8.01 7.99 1.31
CA GLY A 151 6.86 8.64 1.93
C GLY A 151 5.56 8.32 1.21
N GLY A 152 4.55 7.98 2.00
CA GLY A 152 3.19 7.80 1.52
C GLY A 152 2.16 7.94 2.62
N TRP A 153 0.93 8.17 2.20
CA TRP A 153 -0.22 8.38 3.06
C TRP A 153 -1.26 7.28 2.86
N VAL A 154 -2.00 7.00 3.93
CA VAL A 154 -3.05 5.99 3.94
C VAL A 154 -4.40 6.69 4.05
N VAL A 155 -5.33 6.32 3.18
CA VAL A 155 -6.71 6.79 3.19
C VAL A 155 -7.61 5.57 3.43
N PRO A 156 -8.19 5.41 4.62
CA PRO A 156 -9.09 4.30 4.90
C PRO A 156 -10.39 4.42 4.09
N ARG A 157 -10.86 3.29 3.54
CA ARG A 157 -12.09 3.28 2.73
C ARG A 157 -13.34 3.57 3.55
N ASP A 158 -13.36 3.14 4.81
CA ASP A 158 -14.46 3.36 5.73
C ASP A 158 -14.70 4.85 6.05
N VAL A 159 -13.66 5.69 5.94
CA VAL A 159 -13.81 7.15 6.11
C VAL A 159 -14.36 7.83 4.85
N LEU A 160 -14.22 7.21 3.68
CA LEU A 160 -14.73 7.76 2.42
C LEU A 160 -16.21 7.48 2.24
N ASP A 161 -16.69 6.31 2.70
CA ASP A 161 -18.10 5.88 2.65
C ASP A 161 -18.72 6.13 1.26
N ASP A 162 -19.86 6.83 1.17
CA ASP A 162 -20.54 7.15 -0.09
C ASP A 162 -19.68 8.00 -1.08
N ARG A 163 -18.66 8.71 -0.58
CA ARG A 163 -17.77 9.55 -1.40
C ARG A 163 -16.59 8.79 -2.00
N GLU A 164 -16.48 7.47 -1.78
CA GLU A 164 -15.37 6.68 -2.29
C GLU A 164 -15.22 6.79 -3.82
N LYS A 165 -16.34 6.76 -4.56
CA LYS A 165 -16.33 6.87 -6.02
C LYS A 165 -15.85 8.25 -6.49
N GLU A 166 -16.38 9.31 -5.88
CA GLU A 166 -15.99 10.70 -6.17
C GLU A 166 -14.50 10.92 -5.89
N TRP A 167 -14.03 10.43 -4.73
CA TRP A 167 -12.64 10.53 -4.34
C TRP A 167 -11.73 9.77 -5.31
N ARG A 168 -12.09 8.54 -5.70
CA ARG A 168 -11.32 7.75 -6.67
C ARG A 168 -11.21 8.49 -8.00
N GLU A 169 -12.33 8.95 -8.55
CA GLU A 169 -12.35 9.64 -9.84
C GLU A 169 -11.48 10.90 -9.79
N ARG A 170 -11.53 11.64 -8.67
CA ARG A 170 -10.68 12.81 -8.45
C ARG A 170 -9.20 12.46 -8.42
N ILE A 171 -8.81 11.41 -7.71
CA ILE A 171 -7.41 10.99 -7.64
C ILE A 171 -6.92 10.50 -9.00
N GLU A 172 -7.70 9.69 -9.72
CA GLU A 172 -7.30 9.20 -11.04
C GLU A 172 -7.20 10.33 -12.07
N THR A 173 -8.17 11.26 -12.06
CA THR A 173 -8.17 12.42 -12.97
C THR A 173 -7.06 13.41 -12.61
N GLY A 174 -6.90 13.74 -11.32
CA GLY A 174 -5.92 14.72 -10.87
C GLY A 174 -4.49 14.23 -11.01
N THR A 175 -4.22 12.95 -10.74
CA THR A 175 -2.86 12.39 -10.89
C THR A 175 -2.56 11.92 -12.31
N GLY A 176 -3.60 11.72 -13.14
CA GLY A 176 -3.48 11.05 -14.44
C GLY A 176 -3.04 9.58 -14.35
N LYS A 177 -3.12 8.97 -13.16
CA LYS A 177 -2.67 7.60 -12.90
C LYS A 177 -3.85 6.70 -12.53
N ARG A 178 -3.78 5.44 -12.97
CA ARG A 178 -4.70 4.41 -12.50
C ARG A 178 -4.27 3.90 -11.13
N ILE A 179 -5.24 3.66 -10.25
CA ILE A 179 -4.98 3.07 -8.94
C ILE A 179 -4.50 1.63 -9.12
N HIS A 180 -3.34 1.31 -8.57
CA HIS A 180 -2.78 -0.04 -8.61
C HIS A 180 -3.48 -0.95 -7.59
N THR A 181 -4.11 -2.01 -8.08
CA THR A 181 -4.58 -3.10 -7.24
C THR A 181 -3.55 -4.24 -7.26
N PRO A 182 -2.90 -4.58 -6.12
CA PRO A 182 -2.02 -5.72 -6.06
C PRO A 182 -2.77 -6.98 -6.47
N LYS A 183 -2.21 -7.69 -7.45
CA LYS A 183 -2.74 -8.99 -7.86
C LYS A 183 -2.48 -9.98 -6.73
N ILE A 184 -3.49 -10.21 -5.90
CA ILE A 184 -3.48 -11.33 -4.96
C ILE A 184 -3.75 -12.60 -5.78
N PRO A 185 -2.80 -13.54 -5.86
CA PRO A 185 -3.04 -14.81 -6.53
C PRO A 185 -4.27 -15.48 -5.91
N GLY A 186 -5.28 -15.79 -6.73
CA GLY A 186 -6.48 -16.52 -6.31
C GLY A 186 -7.71 -15.67 -5.92
N LYS A 187 -7.58 -14.38 -5.62
CA LYS A 187 -8.78 -13.54 -5.31
C LYS A 187 -9.64 -13.26 -6.55
N GLU A 188 -9.04 -13.00 -7.71
CA GLU A 188 -9.79 -12.82 -8.96
C GLU A 188 -10.53 -14.10 -9.37
N LEU A 189 -9.97 -15.28 -9.08
CA LEU A 189 -10.63 -16.56 -9.33
C LEU A 189 -11.81 -16.77 -8.38
N ALA A 190 -11.65 -16.47 -7.08
CA ALA A 190 -12.72 -16.56 -6.10
C ALA A 190 -13.88 -15.60 -6.40
N VAL A 191 -13.59 -14.36 -6.80
CA VAL A 191 -14.60 -13.36 -7.20
C VAL A 191 -15.29 -13.77 -8.51
N ARG A 192 -14.57 -14.31 -9.50
CA ARG A 192 -15.17 -14.83 -10.74
C ARG A 192 -16.01 -16.10 -10.53
N LEU A 193 -15.68 -16.93 -9.54
CA LEU A 193 -16.44 -18.14 -9.20
C LEU A 193 -17.69 -17.82 -8.37
N HIS A 194 -17.65 -16.77 -7.55
CA HIS A 194 -18.81 -16.31 -6.77
C HIS A 194 -19.85 -15.61 -7.64
N ASN A 195 -19.43 -14.78 -8.61
CA ASN A 195 -20.34 -14.08 -9.54
C ASN A 195 -20.87 -14.96 -10.70
N ARG A 196 -20.65 -16.28 -10.66
CA ARG A 196 -21.17 -17.27 -11.62
C ARG A 196 -22.22 -18.21 -11.01
N ARG A 197 -22.65 -17.97 -9.77
CA ARG A 197 -23.84 -18.57 -9.16
C ARG A 197 -24.95 -17.54 -9.08
#